data_AF-A0A9P4LWM3-F1
#
_entry.id   AF-A0A9P4LWM3-F1
#
_cell.length_a   1.000
_cell.length_b   1.000
_cell.length_c   1.000
_cell.angle_alpha   90.00
_cell.angle_beta   90.00
_cell.angle_gamma   90.00
#
_symmetry.space_group_name_H-M   'P 1'
#
loop_
_entity.id
_entity.type
_entity.pdbx_description
1 polymer ?
#
loop_
_entity_poly.entity_id
_entity_poly.type
_entity_poly.pdbx_seq_one_letter_code
_entity_poly.pdbx_strand_id
1 'polypeptide(L)'
;MAKKLNADTPTARKNKKPRIGFLDLPAEIRNQIYGYYFDESIHIDMSPGRTHIPMPVPPTKPIRPGAPNPPAAVTGPAPTTQQTNRTLNVVPAPKKRQSKPKTRRINVNHPLGRHNVDKDSTKWSSSYGSLVLTCKLINYEITPLFYATPVFIFSSMNRLHKFLLTVPPKSLACIRGVHFAAGSYAEPFLMADRQWKAKHDEQMEMVVKKAAKLLPNLERLSIRHCTSGYAPLGLNESWAQMWSAFKPKEGAKVAFTLESDMLRDCRSWNWQTVDSIWELHRLFNEAMKKILLGCSMEDAAIGWREGVAAVTAVDLTFANNPNIRL
;
A
#
# COMPACT_ATOMS: atom_id res chain seq x y z
N MET A 1 28.39 69.47 43.14
CA MET A 1 27.74 68.80 41.98
C MET A 1 26.69 67.82 42.50
N ALA A 2 25.41 68.22 42.52
CA ALA A 2 24.32 67.41 43.03
C ALA A 2 23.65 66.62 41.88
N LYS A 3 23.68 65.29 41.93
CA LYS A 3 22.98 64.40 41.01
C LYS A 3 21.49 64.35 41.38
N LYS A 4 20.63 64.90 40.52
CA LYS A 4 19.17 64.70 40.57
C LYS A 4 18.86 63.22 40.27
N LEU A 5 18.31 62.50 41.25
CA LEU A 5 17.58 61.26 41.01
C LEU A 5 16.21 61.62 40.43
N ASN A 6 15.98 61.26 39.17
CA ASN A 6 14.64 61.27 38.59
C ASN A 6 13.89 60.03 39.08
N ALA A 7 12.75 60.26 39.73
CA ALA A 7 11.82 59.22 40.13
C ALA A 7 11.05 58.74 38.90
N ASP A 8 11.32 57.52 38.46
CA ASP A 8 10.57 56.85 37.39
C ASP A 8 9.16 56.50 37.88
N THR A 9 8.18 57.16 37.29
CA THR A 9 6.75 56.93 37.51
C THR A 9 6.36 55.51 37.05
N PRO A 10 5.74 54.67 37.90
CA PRO A 10 5.35 53.32 37.52
C PRO A 10 4.16 53.37 36.55
N THR A 11 4.42 53.27 35.25
CA THR A 11 3.38 53.13 34.24
C THR A 11 2.60 51.83 34.47
N ALA A 12 1.30 51.95 34.74
CA ALA A 12 0.37 50.85 34.93
C ALA A 12 0.44 49.85 33.77
N ARG A 13 0.97 48.64 34.05
CA ARG A 13 0.99 47.53 33.09
C ARG A 13 -0.45 47.09 32.82
N LYS A 14 -0.98 47.46 31.65
CA LYS A 14 -2.26 46.93 31.14
C LYS A 14 -2.23 45.40 31.20
N ASN A 15 -3.14 44.80 31.96
CA ASN A 15 -3.33 43.35 32.04
C ASN A 15 -3.65 42.78 30.66
N LYS A 16 -2.62 42.30 29.95
CA LYS A 16 -2.80 41.58 28.68
C LYS A 16 -3.38 40.22 29.03
N LYS A 17 -4.53 39.87 28.42
CA LYS A 17 -5.10 38.54 28.52
C LYS A 17 -4.00 37.50 28.24
N PRO A 18 -3.87 36.43 29.04
CA PRO A 18 -2.86 35.42 28.81
C PRO A 18 -3.05 34.83 27.41
N ARG A 19 -1.97 34.75 26.65
CA ARG A 19 -1.98 34.08 25.35
C ARG A 19 -2.09 32.58 25.61
N ILE A 20 -3.19 31.98 25.19
CA ILE A 20 -3.37 30.53 25.21
C ILE A 20 -2.52 29.95 24.07
N GLY A 21 -1.50 29.17 24.42
CA GLY A 21 -0.66 28.43 23.49
C GLY A 21 -1.28 27.09 23.08
N PHE A 22 -0.69 26.43 22.09
CA PHE A 22 -1.19 25.13 21.60
C PHE A 22 -1.17 24.04 22.69
N LEU A 23 -0.16 24.07 23.57
CA LEU A 23 -0.04 23.09 24.66
C LEU A 23 -1.03 23.35 25.81
N ASP A 24 -1.63 24.54 25.86
CA ASP A 24 -2.67 24.89 26.84
C ASP A 24 -4.05 24.37 26.41
N LEU A 25 -4.19 23.87 25.18
CA LEU A 25 -5.42 23.24 24.70
C LEU A 25 -5.63 21.88 25.37
N PRO A 26 -6.87 21.45 25.65
CA PRO A 26 -7.16 20.08 26.08
C PRO A 26 -6.65 19.02 25.08
N ALA A 27 -6.30 17.83 25.57
CA ALA A 27 -5.74 16.76 24.75
C ALA A 27 -6.68 16.34 23.61
N GLU A 28 -7.99 16.39 23.85
CA GLU A 28 -9.04 16.08 22.87
C GLU A 28 -8.98 17.03 21.67
N ILE A 29 -8.80 18.33 21.93
CA ILE A 29 -8.69 19.35 20.87
C ILE A 29 -7.38 19.18 20.11
N ARG A 30 -6.26 18.89 20.80
CA ARG A 30 -5.00 18.57 20.13
C ARG A 30 -5.12 17.34 19.22
N ASN A 31 -5.78 16.29 19.69
CA ASN A 31 -6.02 15.07 18.91
C ASN A 31 -6.87 15.33 17.66
N GLN A 32 -7.89 16.19 17.76
CA GLN A 32 -8.66 16.60 16.58
C GLN A 32 -7.77 17.32 15.56
N ILE A 33 -6.92 18.25 16.02
CA ILE A 33 -5.96 18.96 15.16
C ILE A 33 -4.97 17.99 14.51
N TYR A 34 -4.47 17.00 15.26
CA TYR A 34 -3.62 15.95 14.71
C TYR A 34 -4.35 15.12 13.66
N GLY A 35 -5.63 14.78 13.88
CA GLY A 35 -6.46 14.09 12.89
C GLY A 35 -6.58 14.86 11.58
N TYR A 36 -6.73 16.18 11.63
CA TYR A 36 -6.72 17.03 10.43
C TYR A 36 -5.34 17.06 9.73
N TYR A 37 -4.25 17.00 10.49
CA TYR A 37 -2.90 17.04 9.93
C TYR A 37 -2.50 15.70 9.28
N PHE A 38 -2.87 14.59 9.91
CA PHE A 38 -2.59 13.22 9.48
C PHE A 38 -3.78 12.63 8.69
N ASP A 39 -4.09 13.23 7.54
CA ASP A 39 -5.10 12.70 6.61
C ASP A 39 -4.64 11.37 5.97
N GLU A 40 -5.60 10.47 5.68
CA GLU A 40 -5.40 9.05 5.32
C GLU A 40 -4.73 8.84 3.94
N SER A 41 -4.49 9.91 3.19
CA SER A 41 -4.09 9.88 1.79
C SER A 41 -2.59 10.11 1.56
N ILE A 42 -1.74 9.84 2.57
CA ILE A 42 -0.31 10.12 2.50
C ILE A 42 0.50 8.86 2.19
N HIS A 43 1.30 8.93 1.13
CA HIS A 43 2.23 7.88 0.72
C HIS A 43 3.67 8.35 0.96
N ILE A 44 4.42 7.59 1.75
CA ILE A 44 5.85 7.82 1.99
C ILE A 44 6.62 6.84 1.13
N ASP A 45 7.18 7.33 0.03
CA ASP A 45 7.93 6.53 -0.90
C ASP A 45 9.42 6.50 -0.56
N MET A 46 9.92 5.33 -0.20
CA MET A 46 11.33 5.11 0.12
C MET A 46 12.16 4.69 -1.10
N SER A 47 11.60 4.81 -2.31
CA SER A 47 12.21 4.41 -3.58
C SER A 47 12.92 5.59 -4.26
N PRO A 48 14.24 5.79 -4.04
CA PRO A 48 14.95 6.87 -4.72
C PRO A 48 14.91 6.64 -6.24
N GLY A 49 14.42 7.64 -6.97
CA GLY A 49 14.45 7.64 -8.45
C GLY A 49 13.51 6.64 -9.14
N ARG A 50 12.62 5.95 -8.42
CA ARG A 50 11.61 5.06 -9.03
C ARG A 50 10.21 5.43 -8.55
N THR A 51 9.33 5.74 -9.48
CA THR A 51 7.92 6.02 -9.17
C THR A 51 7.11 4.73 -9.18
N HIS A 52 7.01 4.06 -8.03
CA HIS A 52 6.05 2.97 -7.86
C HIS A 52 4.70 3.53 -7.45
N ILE A 53 3.69 3.41 -8.30
CA ILE A 53 2.31 3.76 -7.94
C ILE A 53 1.72 2.52 -7.28
N PRO A 54 1.35 2.58 -5.98
CA PRO A 54 0.57 1.51 -5.38
C PRO A 54 -0.68 1.35 -6.22
N MET A 55 -0.93 0.15 -6.73
CA MET A 55 -2.17 -0.07 -7.45
C MET A 55 -3.34 0.16 -6.49
N PRO A 56 -4.39 0.86 -6.92
CA PRO A 56 -5.58 0.98 -6.10
C PRO A 56 -6.05 -0.42 -5.77
N VAL A 57 -6.18 -0.74 -4.47
CA VAL A 57 -6.88 -1.95 -4.06
C VAL A 57 -8.26 -1.86 -4.72
N PRO A 58 -8.64 -2.80 -5.60
CA PRO A 58 -9.94 -2.74 -6.23
C PRO A 58 -10.98 -2.59 -5.12
N PRO A 59 -11.92 -1.64 -5.21
CA PRO A 59 -13.01 -1.61 -4.25
C PRO A 59 -13.63 -3.00 -4.29
N THR A 60 -13.59 -3.71 -3.17
CA THR A 60 -14.31 -4.97 -3.00
C THR A 60 -15.76 -4.63 -3.29
N LYS A 61 -16.22 -4.91 -4.51
CA LYS A 61 -17.64 -4.82 -4.82
C LYS A 61 -18.29 -5.72 -3.76
N PRO A 62 -19.24 -5.20 -2.95
CA PRO A 62 -19.93 -6.05 -2.01
C PRO A 62 -20.48 -7.23 -2.82
N ILE A 63 -20.02 -8.44 -2.50
CA ILE A 63 -20.52 -9.67 -3.09
C ILE A 63 -22.01 -9.66 -2.76
N ARG A 64 -22.87 -9.37 -3.74
CA ARG A 64 -24.31 -9.53 -3.57
C ARG A 64 -24.53 -11.04 -3.42
N PRO A 65 -25.02 -11.52 -2.26
CA PRO A 65 -25.48 -12.91 -2.15
C PRO A 65 -26.50 -13.15 -3.25
N GLY A 66 -26.35 -14.29 -3.93
CA GLY A 66 -26.93 -14.58 -5.24
C GLY A 66 -28.33 -14.02 -5.47
N ALA A 67 -28.43 -13.14 -6.46
CA ALA A 67 -29.69 -13.02 -7.17
C ALA A 67 -29.83 -14.31 -7.99
N PRO A 68 -30.86 -15.14 -7.77
CA PRO A 68 -31.13 -16.25 -8.66
C PRO A 68 -31.33 -15.71 -10.07
N ASN A 69 -30.64 -16.31 -11.05
CA ASN A 69 -30.85 -16.01 -12.45
C ASN A 69 -32.36 -16.10 -12.74
N PRO A 70 -33.02 -15.05 -13.26
CA PRO A 70 -34.39 -15.22 -13.71
C PRO A 70 -34.38 -16.24 -14.85
N PRO A 71 -35.31 -17.21 -14.87
CA PRO A 71 -35.47 -18.08 -16.02
C PRO A 71 -35.77 -17.22 -17.25
N ALA A 72 -35.21 -17.63 -18.40
CA ALA A 72 -35.39 -16.97 -19.68
C ALA A 72 -36.87 -16.70 -19.93
N ALA A 73 -37.27 -15.43 -19.89
CA ALA A 73 -38.65 -15.03 -20.10
C ALA A 73 -38.97 -15.07 -21.60
N VAL A 74 -39.96 -15.90 -21.90
CA VAL A 74 -40.71 -16.00 -23.15
C VAL A 74 -41.24 -14.62 -23.57
N THR A 75 -41.06 -14.31 -24.85
CA THR A 75 -41.65 -13.15 -25.54
C THR A 75 -43.17 -13.14 -25.45
N GLY A 76 -43.73 -12.13 -24.79
CA GLY A 76 -45.15 -11.79 -24.83
C GLY A 76 -45.35 -10.27 -24.80
N PRO A 77 -46.33 -9.71 -25.53
CA PRO A 77 -46.50 -8.27 -25.66
C PRO A 77 -47.16 -7.66 -24.40
N ALA A 78 -46.68 -6.49 -24.03
CA ALA A 78 -47.07 -5.74 -22.84
C ALA A 78 -48.46 -5.08 -22.97
N PRO A 79 -49.26 -5.00 -21.89
CA PRO A 79 -50.41 -4.11 -21.82
C PRO A 79 -49.98 -2.71 -21.33
N THR A 80 -50.39 -1.72 -22.10
CA THR A 80 -50.28 -0.28 -21.83
C THR A 80 -51.23 0.12 -20.70
N THR A 81 -50.69 0.49 -19.53
CA THR A 81 -51.44 1.20 -18.49
C THR A 81 -50.81 2.57 -18.28
N GLN A 82 -51.49 3.60 -18.75
CA GLN A 82 -51.16 5.00 -18.49
C GLN A 82 -51.67 5.36 -17.08
N GLN A 83 -50.74 5.58 -16.14
CA GLN A 83 -51.06 6.25 -14.87
C GLN A 83 -50.26 7.55 -14.76
N THR A 84 -50.98 8.65 -14.95
CA THR A 84 -50.55 10.03 -14.80
C THR A 84 -50.50 10.41 -13.32
N ASN A 85 -49.35 10.17 -12.67
CA ASN A 85 -49.06 10.78 -11.37
C ASN A 85 -48.12 11.98 -11.55
N ARG A 86 -48.72 13.17 -11.44
CA ARG A 86 -48.06 14.48 -11.46
C ARG A 86 -47.35 14.68 -10.12
N THR A 87 -46.11 14.20 -10.02
CA THR A 87 -45.24 14.50 -8.87
C THR A 87 -44.48 15.79 -9.15
N LEU A 88 -44.51 16.74 -8.21
CA LEU A 88 -43.75 17.99 -8.27
C LEU A 88 -42.25 17.68 -8.39
N ASN A 89 -41.67 17.98 -9.55
CA ASN A 89 -40.25 17.89 -9.83
C ASN A 89 -39.48 18.92 -8.99
N VAL A 90 -39.13 18.55 -7.76
CA VAL A 90 -38.04 19.19 -7.03
C VAL A 90 -36.76 18.77 -7.73
N VAL A 91 -36.23 19.64 -8.60
CA VAL A 91 -34.92 19.44 -9.25
C VAL A 91 -33.88 19.32 -8.12
N PRO A 92 -33.30 18.13 -7.89
CA PRO A 92 -32.29 17.99 -6.85
C PRO A 92 -31.08 18.84 -7.25
N ALA A 93 -30.69 19.75 -6.36
CA ALA A 93 -29.51 20.59 -6.54
C ALA A 93 -28.33 19.71 -6.98
N PRO A 94 -27.53 20.13 -7.98
CA PRO A 94 -26.44 19.33 -8.51
C PRO A 94 -25.51 18.98 -7.36
N LYS A 95 -25.48 17.70 -6.97
CA LYS A 95 -24.54 17.17 -5.98
C LYS A 95 -23.15 17.50 -6.52
N LYS A 96 -22.51 18.54 -5.98
CA LYS A 96 -21.12 18.88 -6.26
C LYS A 96 -20.34 17.58 -6.07
N ARG A 97 -19.80 17.05 -7.17
CA ARG A 97 -18.92 15.87 -7.13
C ARG A 97 -17.82 16.22 -6.14
N GLN A 98 -17.87 15.63 -4.94
CA GLN A 98 -16.76 15.70 -4.01
C GLN A 98 -15.60 15.04 -4.74
N SER A 99 -14.64 15.86 -5.19
CA SER A 99 -13.44 15.38 -5.84
C SER A 99 -12.74 14.46 -4.84
N LYS A 100 -12.44 13.22 -5.26
CA LYS A 100 -11.72 12.28 -4.41
C LYS A 100 -10.48 12.98 -3.83
N PRO A 101 -10.21 12.88 -2.52
CA PRO A 101 -9.05 13.52 -1.92
C PRO A 101 -7.79 13.09 -2.66
N LYS A 102 -6.98 14.08 -3.06
CA LYS A 102 -5.78 13.84 -3.87
C LYS A 102 -4.72 13.22 -2.97
N THR A 103 -4.32 11.99 -3.27
CA THR A 103 -3.23 11.30 -2.58
C THR A 103 -1.95 12.13 -2.64
N ARG A 104 -1.40 12.42 -1.47
CA ARG A 104 -0.16 13.16 -1.31
C ARG A 104 1.01 12.19 -1.23
N ARG A 105 2.00 12.36 -2.11
CA ARG A 105 3.20 11.52 -2.14
C ARG A 105 4.43 12.29 -1.66
N ILE A 106 5.22 11.66 -0.80
CA ILE A 106 6.45 12.20 -0.24
C ILE A 106 7.58 11.24 -0.61
N ASN A 107 8.54 11.71 -1.39
CA ASN A 107 9.66 10.89 -1.85
C ASN A 107 10.86 11.08 -0.91
N VAL A 108 11.38 9.97 -0.37
CA VAL A 108 12.53 9.94 0.52
C VAL A 108 13.76 9.48 -0.28
N ASN A 109 14.41 10.45 -0.93
CA ASN A 109 15.54 10.17 -1.83
C ASN A 109 16.88 9.98 -1.11
N HIS A 110 17.02 10.46 0.13
CA HIS A 110 18.30 10.42 0.85
C HIS A 110 18.55 9.07 1.54
N PRO A 111 19.80 8.65 1.79
CA PRO A 111 20.09 7.46 2.60
C PRO A 111 19.44 7.53 3.99
N LEU A 112 18.75 6.47 4.41
CA LEU A 112 18.21 6.38 5.78
C LEU A 112 19.36 6.37 6.80
N GLY A 113 19.14 7.02 7.94
CA GLY A 113 20.11 7.11 9.04
C GLY A 113 21.20 8.18 8.87
N ARG A 114 21.20 8.93 7.75
CA ARG A 114 22.06 10.11 7.58
C ARG A 114 21.25 11.38 7.80
N HIS A 115 21.64 12.18 8.79
CA HIS A 115 20.88 13.36 9.23
C HIS A 115 21.38 14.70 8.68
N ASN A 116 22.18 14.70 7.61
CA ASN A 116 22.60 15.94 6.95
C ASN A 116 21.48 16.47 6.04
N VAL A 117 20.38 16.90 6.67
CA VAL A 117 19.34 17.68 6.00
C VAL A 117 19.76 19.13 6.13
N ASP A 118 19.91 19.80 4.99
CA ASP A 118 20.05 21.25 4.98
C ASP A 118 18.76 21.86 5.58
N LYS A 119 18.91 22.45 6.76
CA LYS A 119 17.80 22.98 7.55
C LYS A 119 17.14 24.16 6.83
N ASP A 120 17.92 24.88 6.04
CA ASP A 120 17.50 26.12 5.39
C ASP A 120 16.78 25.83 4.06
N SER A 121 17.09 24.70 3.42
CA SER A 121 16.39 24.26 2.20
C SER A 121 15.04 23.57 2.47
N THR A 122 14.76 23.18 3.72
CA THR A 122 13.57 22.38 4.05
C THR A 122 12.32 23.25 4.17
N LYS A 123 11.32 23.01 3.31
CA LYS A 123 10.01 23.67 3.39
C LYS A 123 9.17 23.11 4.55
N TRP A 124 9.45 23.54 5.77
CA TRP A 124 8.81 23.03 7.00
C TRP A 124 7.28 23.14 7.01
N SER A 125 6.73 24.21 6.42
CA SER A 125 5.28 24.43 6.32
C SER A 125 4.56 23.35 5.52
N SER A 126 5.26 22.65 4.62
CA SER A 126 4.73 21.52 3.88
C SER A 126 5.36 20.20 4.28
N SER A 127 6.31 20.13 5.21
CA SER A 127 6.87 18.84 5.63
C SER A 127 5.83 18.05 6.43
N TYR A 128 5.65 16.77 6.14
CA TYR A 128 4.79 15.87 6.92
C TYR A 128 5.35 15.55 8.31
N GLY A 129 6.67 15.66 8.47
CA GLY A 129 7.34 15.40 9.74
C GLY A 129 7.55 16.65 10.60
N SER A 130 7.05 17.83 10.20
CA SER A 130 7.36 19.07 10.91
C SER A 130 6.82 19.07 12.33
N LEU A 131 5.60 18.57 12.56
CA LEU A 131 5.03 18.49 13.91
C LEU A 131 5.86 17.61 14.85
N VAL A 132 6.39 16.48 14.34
CA VAL A 132 7.19 15.51 15.12
C VAL A 132 8.46 16.14 15.70
N LEU A 133 8.90 17.26 15.12
CA LEU A 133 10.15 17.94 15.47
C LEU A 133 9.92 19.23 16.29
N THR A 134 8.68 19.53 16.69
CA THR A 134 8.35 20.78 17.40
C THR A 134 8.82 20.76 18.87
N CYS A 135 8.32 19.82 19.67
CA CYS A 135 8.72 19.64 21.07
C CYS A 135 8.52 18.18 21.51
N LYS A 136 9.09 17.82 22.67
CA LYS A 136 9.04 16.45 23.20
C LYS A 136 7.61 15.95 23.46
N LEU A 137 6.74 16.81 23.98
CA LEU A 137 5.35 16.45 24.27
C LEU A 137 4.59 16.13 22.98
N ILE A 138 4.63 17.04 22.01
CA ILE A 138 3.99 16.83 20.70
C ILE A 138 4.58 15.60 20.02
N ASN A 139 5.92 15.45 20.01
CA ASN A 139 6.59 14.26 19.47
C ASN A 139 6.02 12.96 20.04
N TYR A 140 5.89 12.87 21.37
CA TYR A 140 5.34 11.69 22.04
C TYR A 140 3.88 11.42 21.61
N GLU A 141 3.04 12.46 21.58
CA GLU A 141 1.62 12.33 21.22
C GLU A 141 1.42 11.89 19.77
N ILE A 142 2.19 12.43 18.83
CA ILE A 142 1.94 12.24 17.41
C ILE A 142 2.76 11.15 16.75
N THR A 143 3.85 10.68 17.37
CA THR A 143 4.68 9.62 16.79
C THR A 143 3.84 8.39 16.38
N PRO A 144 2.89 7.90 17.21
CA PRO A 144 2.01 6.80 16.79
C PRO A 144 1.21 7.12 15.52
N LEU A 145 0.64 8.33 15.42
CA LEU A 145 -0.13 8.77 14.26
C LEU A 145 0.75 8.91 13.00
N PHE A 146 1.94 9.49 13.16
CA PHE A 146 2.91 9.66 12.08
C PHE A 146 3.29 8.34 11.40
N TYR A 147 3.40 7.25 12.16
CA TYR A 147 3.70 5.93 11.60
C TYR A 147 2.44 5.13 11.22
N ALA A 148 1.29 5.38 11.85
CA ALA A 148 0.06 4.63 11.58
C ALA A 148 -0.67 5.07 10.31
N THR A 149 -0.71 6.38 10.05
CA THR A 149 -1.51 6.95 8.95
C THR A 149 -0.98 6.64 7.54
N PRO A 150 0.32 6.80 7.24
CA PRO A 150 0.77 6.74 5.86
C PRO A 150 0.89 5.30 5.35
N VAL A 151 0.93 5.16 4.02
CA VAL A 151 1.39 3.93 3.37
C VAL A 151 2.87 4.08 3.04
N PHE A 152 3.71 3.24 3.64
CA PHE A 152 5.14 3.20 3.34
C PHE A 152 5.40 2.33 2.11
N ILE A 153 6.08 2.88 1.11
CA ILE A 153 6.37 2.20 -0.15
C ILE A 153 7.85 1.85 -0.20
N PHE A 154 8.17 0.57 -0.45
CA PHE A 154 9.54 0.08 -0.57
C PHE A 154 9.73 -0.65 -1.90
N SER A 155 10.65 -0.19 -2.73
CA SER A 155 11.05 -0.89 -3.97
C SER A 155 12.32 -1.73 -3.86
N SER A 156 12.99 -1.67 -2.71
CA SER A 156 14.26 -2.35 -2.47
C SER A 156 14.24 -3.02 -1.10
N MET A 157 14.58 -4.31 -1.06
CA MET A 157 14.69 -5.05 0.20
C MET A 157 15.81 -4.52 1.08
N ASN A 158 16.90 -4.03 0.50
CA ASN A 158 17.95 -3.34 1.25
C ASN A 158 17.44 -2.07 1.95
N ARG A 159 16.55 -1.33 1.29
CA ARG A 159 15.95 -0.12 1.84
C ARG A 159 14.99 -0.44 2.98
N LEU A 160 14.14 -1.46 2.78
CA LEU A 160 13.28 -1.99 3.83
C LEU A 160 14.12 -2.44 5.03
N HIS A 161 15.18 -3.21 4.81
CA HIS A 161 16.04 -3.68 5.88
C HIS A 161 16.65 -2.52 6.69
N LYS A 162 17.19 -1.49 6.01
CA LYS A 162 17.71 -0.29 6.68
C LYS A 162 16.62 0.45 7.44
N PHE A 163 15.41 0.55 6.90
CA PHE A 163 14.27 1.15 7.59
C PHE A 163 13.94 0.41 8.89
N LEU A 164 13.85 -0.93 8.84
CA LEU A 164 13.60 -1.77 10.00
C LEU A 164 14.71 -1.69 11.07
N LEU A 165 15.95 -1.39 10.67
CA LEU A 165 17.07 -1.17 11.60
C LEU A 165 17.10 0.24 12.18
N THR A 166 16.60 1.23 11.45
CA THR A 166 16.68 2.65 11.85
C THR A 166 15.51 3.07 12.72
N VAL A 167 14.31 2.57 12.41
CA VAL A 167 13.09 2.98 13.12
C VAL A 167 12.94 2.19 14.42
N PRO A 168 12.68 2.84 15.56
CA PRO A 168 12.49 2.15 16.83
C PRO A 168 11.37 1.10 16.76
N PRO A 169 11.50 -0.07 17.43
CA PRO A 169 10.49 -1.12 17.39
C PRO A 169 9.08 -0.66 17.80
N LYS A 170 8.98 0.25 18.77
CA LYS A 170 7.69 0.84 19.19
C LYS A 170 6.99 1.59 18.05
N SER A 171 7.76 2.31 17.22
CA SER A 171 7.25 3.03 16.06
C SER A 171 6.92 2.10 14.90
N LEU A 172 7.73 1.06 14.66
CA LEU A 172 7.43 0.02 13.67
C LEU A 172 6.11 -0.68 13.98
N ALA A 173 5.85 -0.96 15.27
CA ALA A 173 4.58 -1.54 15.69
C ALA A 173 3.37 -0.64 15.41
N CYS A 174 3.54 0.67 15.25
CA CYS A 174 2.43 1.57 14.89
C CYS A 174 2.08 1.51 13.40
N ILE A 175 2.93 0.96 12.53
CA ILE A 175 2.72 0.98 11.08
C ILE A 175 1.55 0.08 10.69
N ARG A 176 0.59 0.68 9.96
CA ARG A 176 -0.62 -0.01 9.49
C ARG A 176 -0.63 -0.25 7.98
N GLY A 177 0.17 0.47 7.20
CA GLY A 177 0.14 0.41 5.75
C GLY A 177 1.52 0.27 5.11
N VAL A 178 1.72 -0.80 4.35
CA VAL A 178 2.95 -1.03 3.59
C VAL A 178 2.65 -1.51 2.17
N HIS A 179 3.40 -0.96 1.21
CA HIS A 179 3.44 -1.43 -0.17
C HIS A 179 4.87 -1.86 -0.53
N PHE A 180 5.04 -3.12 -0.91
CA PHE A 180 6.29 -3.65 -1.43
C PHE A 180 6.24 -3.68 -2.95
N ALA A 181 7.19 -3.04 -3.62
CA ALA A 181 7.42 -3.13 -5.05
C ALA A 181 8.74 -3.89 -5.29
N ALA A 182 8.76 -5.16 -4.93
CA ALA A 182 9.97 -5.96 -4.83
C ALA A 182 10.33 -6.59 -6.17
N GLY A 183 11.58 -6.44 -6.61
CA GLY A 183 12.13 -7.22 -7.71
C GLY A 183 12.81 -8.50 -7.21
N SER A 184 12.67 -9.59 -7.94
CA SER A 184 13.45 -10.83 -7.76
C SER A 184 14.07 -11.28 -9.09
N TYR A 185 15.07 -12.15 -8.97
CA TYR A 185 15.66 -12.81 -10.12
C TYR A 185 14.78 -13.99 -10.54
N ALA A 186 14.52 -14.12 -11.84
CA ALA A 186 14.07 -15.38 -12.41
C ALA A 186 15.16 -16.44 -12.33
N GLU A 187 14.87 -17.64 -12.84
CA GLU A 187 15.91 -18.66 -13.02
C GLU A 187 17.01 -18.12 -13.96
N PRO A 188 18.28 -18.09 -13.51
CA PRO A 188 19.36 -17.55 -14.33
C PRO A 188 19.68 -18.49 -15.49
N PHE A 189 20.01 -17.92 -16.65
CA PHE A 189 20.45 -18.70 -17.81
C PHE A 189 21.75 -19.46 -17.54
N LEU A 190 22.68 -18.84 -16.82
CA LEU A 190 23.96 -19.43 -16.46
C LEU A 190 23.88 -20.09 -15.09
N MET A 191 24.27 -21.36 -15.03
CA MET A 191 24.33 -22.12 -13.77
C MET A 191 25.22 -21.44 -12.72
N ALA A 192 26.29 -20.76 -13.16
CA ALA A 192 27.21 -20.03 -12.29
C ALA A 192 26.53 -18.85 -11.55
N ASP A 193 25.43 -18.31 -12.09
CA ASP A 193 24.70 -17.19 -11.50
C ASP A 193 23.65 -17.63 -10.46
N ARG A 194 23.36 -18.93 -10.36
CA ARG A 194 22.43 -19.49 -9.35
C ARG A 194 22.83 -19.14 -7.93
N GLN A 195 24.13 -19.04 -7.64
CA GLN A 195 24.61 -18.64 -6.32
C GLN A 195 24.19 -17.22 -5.94
N TRP A 196 24.11 -16.30 -6.91
CA TRP A 196 23.72 -14.92 -6.68
C TRP A 196 22.22 -14.81 -6.44
N LYS A 197 21.43 -15.57 -7.23
CA LYS A 197 20.00 -15.72 -6.98
C LYS A 197 19.73 -16.29 -5.59
N ALA A 198 20.40 -17.38 -5.21
CA ALA A 198 20.21 -18.01 -3.91
C ALA A 198 20.49 -17.03 -2.75
N LYS A 199 21.61 -16.29 -2.80
CA LYS A 199 21.95 -15.25 -1.81
C LYS A 199 20.90 -14.14 -1.78
N HIS A 200 20.42 -13.72 -2.95
CA HIS A 200 19.40 -12.69 -3.05
C HIS A 200 18.07 -13.15 -2.42
N ASP A 201 17.60 -14.36 -2.76
CA ASP A 201 16.36 -14.94 -2.25
C ASP A 201 16.42 -15.14 -0.74
N GLU A 202 17.53 -15.67 -0.22
CA GLU A 202 17.77 -15.81 1.23
C GLU A 202 17.71 -14.44 1.93
N GLN A 203 18.33 -13.42 1.35
CA GLN A 203 18.28 -12.07 1.88
C GLN A 203 16.86 -11.51 1.86
N MET A 204 16.12 -11.68 0.77
CA MET A 204 14.72 -11.24 0.67
C MET A 204 13.87 -11.92 1.75
N GLU A 205 13.97 -13.24 1.88
CA GLU A 205 13.22 -14.03 2.84
C GLU A 205 13.50 -13.59 4.27
N MET A 206 14.78 -13.40 4.63
CA MET A 206 15.20 -12.92 5.94
C MET A 206 14.60 -11.55 6.25
N VAL A 207 14.64 -10.61 5.30
CA VAL A 207 14.10 -9.25 5.48
C VAL A 207 12.58 -9.29 5.58
N VAL A 208 11.90 -10.09 4.77
CA VAL A 208 10.43 -10.24 4.80
C VAL A 208 9.97 -10.85 6.12
N LYS A 209 10.62 -11.93 6.60
CA LYS A 209 10.35 -12.52 7.93
C LYS A 209 10.55 -11.51 9.05
N LYS A 210 11.64 -10.73 8.98
CA LYS A 210 11.91 -9.66 9.95
C LYS A 210 10.85 -8.55 9.90
N ALA A 211 10.41 -8.15 8.70
CA ALA A 211 9.35 -7.17 8.52
C ALA A 211 8.03 -7.67 9.11
N ALA A 212 7.62 -8.91 8.81
CA ALA A 212 6.41 -9.50 9.35
C ALA A 212 6.39 -9.53 10.89
N LYS A 213 7.53 -9.82 11.52
CA LYS A 213 7.68 -9.79 12.98
C LYS A 213 7.60 -8.37 13.56
N LEU A 214 8.20 -7.38 12.89
CA LEU A 214 8.30 -6.01 13.40
C LEU A 214 7.08 -5.13 13.06
N LEU A 215 6.21 -5.58 12.17
CA LEU A 215 5.02 -4.87 11.71
C LEU A 215 3.72 -5.63 12.09
N PRO A 216 3.46 -5.87 13.39
CA PRO A 216 2.35 -6.72 13.85
C PRO A 216 0.96 -6.13 13.60
N ASN A 217 0.86 -4.83 13.32
CA ASN A 217 -0.42 -4.11 13.19
C ASN A 217 -0.74 -3.72 11.75
N LEU A 218 -0.22 -4.47 10.76
CA LEU A 218 -0.55 -4.23 9.36
C LEU A 218 -2.04 -4.45 9.09
N GLU A 219 -2.70 -3.38 8.66
CA GLU A 219 -4.09 -3.34 8.20
C GLU A 219 -4.18 -3.24 6.67
N ARG A 220 -3.13 -2.72 6.02
CA ARG A 220 -3.03 -2.54 4.57
C ARG A 220 -1.70 -3.12 4.10
N LEU A 221 -1.75 -4.25 3.42
CA LEU A 221 -0.59 -4.88 2.81
C LEU A 221 -0.78 -4.95 1.31
N SER A 222 0.11 -4.32 0.55
CA SER A 222 0.12 -4.42 -0.90
C SER A 222 1.48 -4.94 -1.37
N ILE A 223 1.51 -6.03 -2.11
CA ILE A 223 2.73 -6.59 -2.67
C ILE A 223 2.61 -6.54 -4.19
N ARG A 224 3.55 -5.85 -4.82
CA ARG A 224 3.88 -5.91 -6.24
C ARG A 224 5.22 -6.63 -6.36
N HIS A 225 5.18 -7.88 -6.79
CA HIS A 225 6.38 -8.67 -7.02
C HIS A 225 6.73 -8.63 -8.50
N CYS A 226 7.92 -8.18 -8.85
CA CYS A 226 8.43 -8.12 -10.22
C CYS A 226 9.49 -9.21 -10.40
N THR A 227 9.31 -10.12 -11.36
CA THR A 227 10.33 -11.11 -11.71
C THR A 227 11.02 -10.71 -13.01
N SER A 228 12.36 -10.71 -13.00
CA SER A 228 13.17 -10.42 -14.19
C SER A 228 13.36 -11.68 -15.01
N GLY A 229 12.46 -11.96 -15.96
CA GLY A 229 12.47 -13.15 -16.80
C GLY A 229 11.40 -14.18 -16.43
N TYR A 230 11.67 -15.45 -16.73
CA TYR A 230 10.72 -16.54 -16.49
C TYR A 230 10.70 -16.99 -15.03
N ALA A 231 9.59 -16.72 -14.33
CA ALA A 231 9.35 -17.28 -13.01
C ALA A 231 8.27 -18.37 -13.09
N PRO A 232 8.56 -19.59 -12.60
CA PRO A 232 7.50 -20.60 -12.45
C PRO A 232 6.39 -20.04 -11.55
N LEU A 233 5.13 -20.25 -11.95
CA LEU A 233 3.94 -19.79 -11.22
C LEU A 233 3.53 -20.79 -10.13
N GLY A 234 4.49 -21.39 -9.44
CA GLY A 234 4.22 -22.31 -8.35
C GLY A 234 3.95 -21.58 -7.03
N LEU A 235 2.88 -21.95 -6.33
CA LEU A 235 2.65 -21.47 -4.95
C LEU A 235 3.69 -22.02 -3.96
N ASN A 236 4.39 -23.10 -4.36
CA ASN A 236 5.48 -23.72 -3.62
C ASN A 236 6.84 -23.08 -3.88
N GLU A 237 6.92 -22.11 -4.79
CA GLU A 237 8.19 -21.44 -5.08
C GLU A 237 8.67 -20.65 -3.87
N SER A 238 9.98 -20.68 -3.60
CA SER A 238 10.56 -20.01 -2.43
C SER A 238 10.23 -18.52 -2.39
N TRP A 239 10.25 -17.86 -3.55
CA TRP A 239 9.91 -16.44 -3.69
C TRP A 239 8.43 -16.15 -3.41
N ALA A 240 7.53 -17.10 -3.65
CA ALA A 240 6.11 -16.96 -3.33
C ALA A 240 5.89 -17.21 -1.84
N GLN A 241 6.47 -18.29 -1.33
CA GLN A 241 6.33 -18.72 0.06
C GLN A 241 6.85 -17.69 1.06
N MET A 242 7.91 -16.93 0.75
CA MET A 242 8.41 -15.91 1.69
C MET A 242 7.33 -14.90 2.11
N TRP A 243 6.38 -14.58 1.22
CA TRP A 243 5.32 -13.62 1.53
C TRP A 243 4.32 -14.14 2.56
N SER A 244 4.17 -15.46 2.68
CA SER A 244 3.32 -16.10 3.70
C SER A 244 3.78 -15.83 5.14
N ALA A 245 5.00 -15.30 5.33
CA ALA A 245 5.47 -14.84 6.63
C ALA A 245 4.59 -13.71 7.18
N PHE A 246 3.97 -12.89 6.32
CA PHE A 246 3.00 -11.89 6.76
C PHE A 246 1.70 -12.57 7.21
N LYS A 247 1.28 -12.24 8.43
CA LYS A 247 -0.03 -12.59 8.99
C LYS A 247 -0.76 -11.30 9.33
N PRO A 248 -1.39 -10.64 8.33
CA PRO A 248 -2.16 -9.43 8.55
C PRO A 248 -3.26 -9.67 9.59
N LYS A 249 -3.69 -8.61 10.27
CA LYS A 249 -4.80 -8.71 11.22
C LYS A 249 -6.08 -9.17 10.52
N GLU A 250 -6.98 -9.77 11.28
CA GLU A 250 -8.33 -10.05 10.81
C GLU A 250 -8.97 -8.76 10.27
N GLY A 251 -9.57 -8.84 9.07
CA GLY A 251 -10.13 -7.68 8.37
C GLY A 251 -9.11 -6.79 7.64
N ALA A 252 -7.82 -7.14 7.61
CA ALA A 252 -6.82 -6.39 6.86
C ALA A 252 -7.10 -6.41 5.35
N LYS A 253 -6.86 -5.26 4.70
CA LYS A 253 -6.91 -5.09 3.26
C LYS A 253 -5.61 -5.58 2.66
N VAL A 254 -5.65 -6.78 2.08
CA VAL A 254 -4.52 -7.39 1.40
C VAL A 254 -4.70 -7.28 -0.12
N ALA A 255 -3.67 -6.83 -0.81
CA ALA A 255 -3.55 -6.87 -2.26
C ALA A 255 -2.21 -7.52 -2.64
N PHE A 256 -2.26 -8.42 -3.61
CA PHE A 256 -1.08 -9.05 -4.17
C PHE A 256 -1.14 -8.92 -5.70
N THR A 257 -0.01 -8.62 -6.31
CA THR A 257 0.14 -8.52 -7.75
C THR A 257 1.53 -9.01 -8.13
N LEU A 258 1.56 -10.08 -8.90
CA LEU A 258 2.73 -10.51 -9.64
C LEU A 258 2.76 -9.76 -10.97
N GLU A 259 3.86 -9.07 -11.22
CA GLU A 259 4.25 -8.60 -12.54
C GLU A 259 5.43 -9.44 -13.02
N SER A 260 5.32 -10.06 -14.18
CA SER A 260 6.45 -10.69 -14.85
C SER A 260 6.88 -9.81 -16.02
N ASP A 261 8.19 -9.59 -16.16
CA ASP A 261 8.71 -8.90 -17.35
C ASP A 261 8.43 -9.69 -18.63
N MET A 262 8.22 -11.02 -18.55
CA MET A 262 7.75 -11.83 -19.69
C MET A 262 6.48 -11.27 -20.32
N LEU A 263 5.54 -10.79 -19.50
CA LEU A 263 4.29 -10.19 -20.00
C LEU A 263 4.49 -8.90 -20.79
N ARG A 264 5.63 -8.21 -20.61
CA ARG A 264 5.93 -6.97 -21.34
C ARG A 264 6.41 -7.26 -22.76
N ASP A 265 6.99 -8.43 -22.99
CA ASP A 265 7.56 -8.85 -24.28
C ASP A 265 6.65 -9.80 -25.08
N CYS A 266 5.42 -10.06 -24.60
CA CYS A 266 4.40 -10.87 -25.29
C CYS A 266 3.89 -10.29 -26.63
N ARG A 267 4.49 -9.22 -27.17
CA ARG A 267 4.06 -8.60 -28.45
C ARG A 267 4.14 -9.54 -29.64
N SER A 268 4.91 -10.62 -29.53
CA SER A 268 5.10 -11.63 -30.57
C SER A 268 4.21 -12.88 -30.37
N TRP A 269 3.42 -12.95 -29.30
CA TRP A 269 2.63 -14.13 -28.96
C TRP A 269 1.22 -14.06 -29.56
N ASN A 270 0.59 -15.23 -29.76
CA ASN A 270 -0.82 -15.32 -30.14
C ASN A 270 -1.70 -14.70 -29.03
N TRP A 271 -2.74 -13.95 -29.42
CA TRP A 271 -3.64 -13.27 -28.47
C TRP A 271 -4.34 -14.25 -27.51
N GLN A 272 -4.71 -15.45 -27.98
CA GLN A 272 -5.32 -16.49 -27.13
C GLN A 272 -4.37 -16.92 -26.01
N THR A 273 -3.10 -17.14 -26.35
CA THR A 273 -2.04 -17.48 -25.41
C THR A 273 -1.81 -16.37 -24.39
N VAL A 274 -1.83 -15.12 -24.85
CA VAL A 274 -1.71 -13.96 -23.97
C VAL A 274 -2.86 -13.92 -22.96
N ASP A 275 -4.11 -14.07 -23.41
CA ASP A 275 -5.28 -14.07 -22.52
C ASP A 275 -5.23 -15.21 -21.49
N SER A 276 -4.88 -16.43 -21.90
CA SER A 276 -4.69 -17.57 -21.00
C SER A 276 -3.63 -17.30 -19.94
N ILE A 277 -2.51 -16.67 -20.31
CA ILE A 277 -1.42 -16.37 -19.37
C ILE A 277 -1.81 -15.25 -18.41
N TRP A 278 -2.55 -14.23 -18.87
CA TRP A 278 -3.11 -13.20 -17.99
C TRP A 278 -4.10 -13.78 -16.98
N GLU A 279 -4.94 -14.70 -17.42
CA GLU A 279 -5.89 -15.39 -16.55
C GLU A 279 -5.17 -16.25 -15.50
N LEU A 280 -4.11 -16.95 -15.90
CA LEU A 280 -3.24 -17.65 -14.95
C LEU A 280 -2.63 -16.69 -13.92
N HIS A 281 -2.05 -15.58 -14.34
CA HIS A 281 -1.50 -14.58 -13.40
C HIS A 281 -2.59 -14.04 -12.45
N ARG A 282 -3.82 -13.82 -12.96
CA ARG A 282 -4.96 -13.40 -12.14
C ARG A 282 -5.28 -14.45 -11.07
N LEU A 283 -5.43 -15.72 -11.45
CA LEU A 283 -5.72 -16.82 -10.55
C LEU A 283 -4.60 -17.04 -9.52
N PHE A 284 -3.35 -16.94 -9.94
CA PHE A 284 -2.18 -17.00 -9.05
C PHE A 284 -2.21 -15.86 -8.02
N ASN A 285 -2.48 -14.63 -8.46
CA ASN A 285 -2.58 -13.47 -7.57
C ASN A 285 -3.72 -13.64 -6.55
N GLU A 286 -4.84 -14.23 -6.95
CA GLU A 286 -5.95 -14.55 -6.04
C GLU A 286 -5.58 -15.64 -5.03
N ALA A 287 -4.89 -16.69 -5.46
CA ALA A 287 -4.40 -17.73 -4.56
C ALA A 287 -3.41 -17.15 -3.53
N MET A 288 -2.42 -16.36 -3.97
CA MET A 288 -1.49 -15.69 -3.07
C MET A 288 -2.18 -14.74 -2.09
N LYS A 289 -3.21 -14.02 -2.56
CA LYS A 289 -4.03 -13.18 -1.68
C LYS A 289 -4.76 -14.00 -0.61
N LYS A 290 -5.30 -15.17 -0.95
CA LYS A 290 -5.94 -16.07 0.02
C LYS A 290 -4.93 -16.61 1.04
N ILE A 291 -3.73 -17.01 0.61
CA ILE A 291 -2.65 -17.46 1.50
C ILE A 291 -2.27 -16.34 2.48
N LEU A 292 -2.10 -15.11 1.99
CA LEU A 292 -1.80 -13.95 2.84
C LEU A 292 -2.93 -13.58 3.80
N LEU A 293 -4.17 -14.00 3.52
CA LEU A 293 -5.31 -13.87 4.43
C LEU A 293 -5.45 -15.06 5.39
N GLY A 294 -4.50 -16.01 5.37
CA GLY A 294 -4.45 -17.14 6.29
C GLY A 294 -5.14 -18.42 5.80
N CYS A 295 -5.61 -18.47 4.55
CA CYS A 295 -6.10 -19.74 3.99
C CYS A 295 -4.97 -20.77 3.87
N SER A 296 -5.32 -22.05 3.97
CA SER A 296 -4.39 -23.13 3.63
C SER A 296 -3.93 -23.00 2.16
N MET A 297 -2.74 -23.51 1.86
CA MET A 297 -2.24 -23.46 0.49
C MET A 297 -3.11 -24.32 -0.43
N GLU A 298 -3.57 -25.46 0.07
CA GLU A 298 -4.41 -26.42 -0.65
C GLU A 298 -5.72 -25.78 -1.11
N ASP A 299 -6.40 -25.06 -0.21
CA ASP A 299 -7.67 -24.38 -0.49
C ASP A 299 -7.47 -23.17 -1.41
N ALA A 300 -6.40 -22.42 -1.19
CA ALA A 300 -6.04 -21.29 -2.04
C ALA A 300 -5.72 -21.74 -3.48
N ALA A 301 -5.13 -22.92 -3.63
CA ALA A 301 -4.66 -23.47 -4.89
C ALA A 301 -5.75 -24.11 -5.77
N ILE A 302 -7.00 -24.29 -5.29
CA ILE A 302 -8.05 -24.98 -6.06
C ILE A 302 -8.28 -24.31 -7.43
N GLY A 303 -8.68 -23.03 -7.43
CA GLY A 303 -8.94 -22.30 -8.68
C GLY A 303 -7.68 -22.09 -9.53
N TRP A 304 -6.50 -22.00 -8.89
CA TRP A 304 -5.23 -21.94 -9.60
C TRP A 304 -4.96 -23.24 -10.37
N ARG A 305 -5.11 -24.41 -9.73
CA ARG A 305 -4.89 -25.72 -10.33
C ARG A 305 -5.86 -26.01 -11.48
N GLU A 306 -7.13 -25.64 -11.32
CA GLU A 306 -8.13 -25.74 -12.40
C GLU A 306 -7.74 -24.88 -13.61
N GLY A 307 -7.28 -23.64 -13.37
CA GLY A 307 -6.76 -22.76 -14.41
C GLY A 307 -5.54 -23.35 -15.13
N VAL A 308 -4.57 -23.88 -14.38
CA VAL A 308 -3.38 -24.54 -14.93
C VAL A 308 -3.79 -25.73 -15.80
N ALA A 309 -4.71 -26.58 -15.33
CA ALA A 309 -5.20 -27.71 -16.10
C ALA A 309 -5.89 -27.27 -17.41
N ALA A 310 -6.70 -26.20 -17.35
CA ALA A 310 -7.38 -25.65 -18.52
C ALA A 310 -6.38 -25.11 -19.56
N VAL A 311 -5.37 -24.35 -19.14
CA VAL A 311 -4.34 -23.82 -20.06
C VAL A 311 -3.50 -24.96 -20.63
N THR A 312 -3.13 -25.95 -19.82
CA THR A 312 -2.36 -27.11 -20.29
C THR A 312 -3.14 -27.93 -21.32
N ALA A 313 -4.46 -28.05 -21.17
CA ALA A 313 -5.33 -28.75 -22.12
C ALA A 313 -5.50 -27.99 -23.45
N VAL A 314 -5.53 -26.66 -23.41
CA VAL A 314 -5.58 -25.81 -24.61
C VAL A 314 -4.25 -25.84 -25.37
N ASP A 315 -3.14 -26.09 -24.67
CA ASP A 315 -1.80 -25.84 -25.19
C ASP A 315 -0.86 -27.07 -25.13
N LEU A 316 -1.30 -28.20 -25.71
CA LEU A 316 -0.42 -29.34 -26.04
C LEU A 316 0.74 -28.95 -26.99
N THR A 317 0.67 -27.77 -27.61
CA THR A 317 1.76 -27.14 -28.38
C THR A 317 2.83 -26.46 -27.52
N PHE A 318 2.52 -26.08 -26.28
CA PHE A 318 3.45 -25.40 -25.37
C PHE A 318 4.44 -26.33 -24.67
N ALA A 319 4.13 -27.62 -24.55
CA ALA A 319 5.02 -28.62 -23.94
C ALA A 319 6.40 -28.71 -24.61
N ASN A 320 6.52 -28.21 -25.85
CA ASN A 320 7.76 -28.14 -26.61
C ASN A 320 8.50 -26.79 -26.50
N ASN A 321 7.94 -25.78 -25.84
CA ASN A 321 8.65 -24.52 -25.59
C ASN A 321 9.44 -24.62 -24.27
N PRO A 322 10.78 -24.78 -24.32
CA PRO A 322 11.59 -24.99 -23.12
C PRO A 322 11.56 -23.82 -22.14
N ASN A 323 11.03 -22.66 -22.57
CA ASN A 323 10.95 -21.45 -21.77
C ASN A 323 9.67 -21.36 -20.91
N ILE A 324 8.74 -22.31 -21.00
CA ILE A 324 7.44 -22.25 -20.31
C ILE A 324 7.20 -23.58 -19.58
N ARG A 325 7.66 -23.66 -18.32
CA ARG A 325 7.42 -24.77 -17.38
C ARG A 325 6.36 -24.38 -16.34
N LEU A 326 5.08 -24.54 -16.71
CA LEU A 326 3.95 -24.36 -15.80
C LEU A 326 4.10 -25.21 -14.52
#